data_AF-A0A9R1QP09-F1
#
_entry.id   AF-A0A9R1QP09-F1
#
_cell.length_a   1.000
_cell.length_b   1.000
_cell.length_c   1.000
_cell.angle_alpha   90.00
_cell.angle_beta   90.00
_cell.angle_gamma   90.00
#
_symmetry.space_group_name_H-M   'P 1'
#
loop_
_entity.id
_entity.type
_entity.pdbx_description
1 polymer ?
#
loop_
_entity_poly.entity_id
_entity_poly.type
_entity_poly.pdbx_seq_one_letter_code
_entity_poly.pdbx_strand_id
1 'polypeptide(L)'
;MVTSSGMYQCASITTDSVARTFLMSQIDSHARREEQERPMMNDGRVHPAATSSDFSGEYAYSSSDPSSSPLYSFHFEKPVPPPPQHQNKPQPGTYVVQVPKDKVFRVPPPENARLFQHYTRRAKRRAGCSCLRACLYLAVALLSLAVLLAAAVGAVYLAFKPRQPAYTVVSLAVSGLAGVGNASAPGALSPGFAATVRADNSANGKVGVHYDGAGSRVAVSYEGVSLADGAWPAFYQAPGNITVFVAKAKGTGIRFSERERGQMAAAERLRSVPFDVDITVPVRLQLGGLRTWAVPVTVRCAMAVDRLAASAKMVSRSCDVKVPFLFWRN
;
A
#
# COMPACT_ATOMS: atom_id res chain seq x y z
N MET A 1 54.34 0.50 -23.41
CA MET A 1 53.36 -0.06 -22.46
C MET A 1 52.33 1.03 -22.16
N VAL A 2 51.04 0.70 -22.11
CA VAL A 2 49.96 1.64 -21.75
C VAL A 2 49.03 0.95 -20.77
N THR A 3 48.80 1.56 -19.61
CA THR A 3 47.89 1.09 -18.56
C THR A 3 46.91 2.22 -18.26
N SER A 4 45.64 2.10 -18.66
CA SER A 4 44.61 1.34 -17.94
C SER A 4 44.21 2.00 -16.62
N SER A 5 43.20 2.88 -16.71
CA SER A 5 42.50 3.52 -15.60
C SER A 5 41.00 3.36 -15.83
N GLY A 6 40.40 2.33 -15.23
CA GLY A 6 39.00 1.95 -15.48
C GLY A 6 38.10 2.03 -14.24
N MET A 7 36.88 2.52 -14.46
CA MET A 7 35.63 2.12 -13.80
C MET A 7 35.61 1.96 -12.27
N TYR A 8 35.18 3.00 -11.55
CA TYR A 8 34.48 2.86 -10.26
C TYR A 8 33.32 3.87 -10.14
N GLN A 9 32.25 3.65 -10.90
CA GLN A 9 31.03 4.46 -10.81
C GLN A 9 29.78 3.60 -11.08
N CYS A 10 29.28 2.93 -10.03
CA CYS A 10 28.05 2.13 -10.06
C CYS A 10 27.42 2.02 -8.65
N ALA A 11 26.09 1.77 -8.64
CA ALA A 11 25.31 1.27 -7.50
C ALA A 11 25.29 2.10 -6.19
N SER A 12 24.73 3.31 -6.22
CA SER A 12 24.32 4.04 -5.00
C SER A 12 22.98 4.80 -5.08
N ILE A 13 22.20 4.65 -6.16
CA ILE A 13 21.01 5.47 -6.44
C ILE A 13 19.69 4.69 -6.31
N THR A 14 19.66 3.39 -6.62
CA THR A 14 18.41 2.65 -6.83
C THR A 14 17.70 2.16 -5.56
N THR A 15 18.42 2.00 -4.43
CA THR A 15 17.86 1.37 -3.21
C THR A 15 17.16 2.34 -2.27
N ASP A 16 17.58 3.60 -2.18
CA ASP A 16 16.99 4.60 -1.26
C ASP A 16 15.59 5.06 -1.74
N SER A 17 15.37 5.11 -3.07
CA SER A 17 14.08 5.47 -3.66
C SER A 17 12.96 4.50 -3.26
N VAL A 18 13.12 3.20 -3.53
CA VAL A 18 12.08 2.19 -3.26
C VAL A 18 11.79 2.05 -1.77
N ALA A 19 12.83 2.14 -0.92
CA ALA A 19 12.66 2.09 0.54
C ALA A 19 11.81 3.28 1.05
N ARG A 20 12.04 4.49 0.55
CA ARG A 20 11.24 5.67 0.89
C ARG A 20 9.80 5.55 0.40
N THR A 21 9.56 5.07 -0.83
CA THR A 21 8.20 4.86 -1.34
C THR A 21 7.42 3.88 -0.46
N PHE A 22 8.04 2.78 -0.02
CA PHE A 22 7.37 1.78 0.82
C PHE A 22 7.08 2.29 2.25
N LEU A 23 8.00 3.05 2.85
CA LEU A 23 7.78 3.68 4.16
C LEU A 23 6.70 4.78 4.11
N MET A 24 6.73 5.65 3.10
CA MET A 24 5.70 6.69 2.93
C MET A 24 4.32 6.08 2.67
N SER A 25 4.24 4.98 1.90
CA SER A 25 2.99 4.24 1.68
C SER A 25 2.43 3.57 2.95
N GLN A 26 3.27 3.20 3.91
CA GLN A 26 2.82 2.68 5.20
C GLN A 26 2.30 3.80 6.12
N ILE A 27 3.01 4.93 6.19
CA ILE A 27 2.61 6.08 7.02
C ILE A 27 1.25 6.65 6.57
N ASP A 28 1.05 6.84 5.26
CA ASP A 28 -0.24 7.30 4.70
C ASP A 28 -1.39 6.31 4.95
N SER A 29 -1.10 5.01 4.99
CA SER A 29 -2.10 3.98 5.33
C SER A 29 -2.52 3.97 6.81
N HIS A 30 -1.66 4.48 7.71
CA HIS A 30 -1.96 4.61 9.13
C HIS A 30 -2.74 5.90 9.44
N ALA A 31 -2.29 7.04 8.91
CA ALA A 31 -2.96 8.33 9.10
C ALA A 31 -4.43 8.30 8.62
N ARG A 32 -4.68 7.69 7.46
CA ARG A 32 -6.02 7.52 6.89
C ARG A 32 -6.95 6.60 7.72
N ARG A 33 -6.40 5.87 8.70
CA ARG A 33 -7.16 4.97 9.58
C ARG A 33 -7.71 5.70 10.81
N GLU A 34 -6.91 6.57 11.42
CA GLU A 34 -7.32 7.36 12.60
C GLU A 34 -8.37 8.41 12.27
N GLU A 35 -8.37 8.98 11.06
CA GLU A 35 -9.36 9.99 10.67
C GLU A 35 -10.79 9.44 10.51
N GLN A 36 -10.94 8.12 10.29
CA GLN A 36 -12.25 7.48 10.12
C GLN A 36 -12.89 6.95 11.42
N GLU A 37 -12.18 6.98 12.56
CA GLU A 37 -12.70 6.54 13.87
C GLU A 37 -13.08 7.68 14.83
N ARG A 38 -13.06 8.96 14.41
CA ARG A 38 -13.58 10.06 15.23
C ARG A 38 -15.12 10.12 15.20
N PRO A 39 -15.83 9.92 16.32
CA PRO A 39 -17.26 10.23 16.40
C PRO A 39 -17.46 11.75 16.31
N MET A 40 -18.53 12.18 15.64
CA MET A 40 -18.84 13.61 15.53
C MET A 40 -19.47 14.14 16.82
N MET A 41 -18.66 14.75 17.69
CA MET A 41 -19.14 15.62 18.76
C MET A 41 -19.88 16.82 18.16
N ASN A 42 -21.15 16.97 18.52
CA ASN A 42 -21.97 18.11 18.16
C ASN A 42 -21.68 19.30 19.09
N ASP A 43 -20.93 20.29 18.62
CA ASP A 43 -20.51 21.44 19.44
C ASP A 43 -21.64 22.48 19.59
N GLY A 44 -22.51 22.24 20.58
CA GLY A 44 -23.68 23.05 20.88
C GLY A 44 -23.34 24.42 21.48
N ARG A 45 -23.00 25.38 20.61
CA ARG A 45 -22.60 26.75 20.98
C ARG A 45 -23.69 27.51 21.76
N VAL A 46 -23.57 27.56 23.09
CA VAL A 46 -24.37 28.42 23.97
C VAL A 46 -23.45 29.18 24.94
N HIS A 47 -23.49 30.51 24.89
CA HIS A 47 -22.96 31.37 25.96
C HIS A 47 -24.07 31.67 26.97
N PRO A 48 -23.73 31.84 28.26
CA PRO A 48 -23.97 33.17 28.83
C PRO A 48 -22.89 33.67 29.82
N ALA A 49 -22.89 34.99 30.00
CA ALA A 49 -22.56 35.81 31.18
C ALA A 49 -21.47 35.39 32.21
N ALA A 50 -20.69 36.38 32.63
CA ALA A 50 -19.75 36.29 33.76
C ALA A 50 -20.31 36.92 35.04
N THR A 51 -19.84 36.49 36.22
CA THR A 51 -19.78 37.31 37.44
C THR A 51 -18.71 36.77 38.40
N SER A 52 -18.22 37.66 39.30
CA SER A 52 -17.66 37.44 40.65
C SER A 52 -17.29 36.02 41.14
N SER A 53 -16.27 35.76 41.96
CA SER A 53 -15.05 36.42 42.48
C SER A 53 -14.60 35.57 43.69
N ASP A 54 -13.64 36.07 44.49
CA ASP A 54 -13.25 35.60 45.83
C ASP A 54 -12.40 34.30 45.85
N PHE A 55 -11.46 34.00 46.77
CA PHE A 55 -10.74 34.63 47.90
C PHE A 55 -10.18 33.40 48.67
N SER A 56 -8.96 33.26 49.20
CA SER A 56 -7.72 34.05 49.22
C SER A 56 -6.51 33.07 49.25
N GLY A 57 -5.30 33.47 48.86
CA GLY A 57 -4.26 33.93 49.78
C GLY A 57 -3.04 32.98 49.71
N GLU A 58 -1.85 33.30 50.22
CA GLU A 58 -1.37 34.53 50.85
C GLU A 58 0.12 34.76 50.49
N TYR A 59 0.49 36.03 50.44
CA TYR A 59 1.81 36.64 50.24
C TYR A 59 2.63 36.61 51.57
N ALA A 60 3.85 37.12 51.74
CA ALA A 60 5.07 37.17 50.92
C ALA A 60 6.25 37.61 51.83
N TYR A 61 7.49 37.34 51.39
CA TYR A 61 8.70 38.18 51.54
C TYR A 61 9.10 38.82 52.92
N SER A 62 10.16 38.28 53.53
CA SER A 62 11.27 39.04 54.18
C SER A 62 12.45 38.10 54.46
N SER A 63 13.73 38.42 54.28
CA SER A 63 14.56 39.65 54.36
C SER A 63 15.34 39.76 55.68
N SER A 64 16.65 39.43 55.63
CA SER A 64 17.74 40.00 56.47
C SER A 64 19.09 39.31 56.16
N ASP A 65 20.12 40.15 55.97
CA ASP A 65 21.56 39.85 56.15
C ASP A 65 21.95 40.54 57.50
N PRO A 66 23.08 40.27 58.20
CA PRO A 66 24.42 40.31 57.59
C PRO A 66 25.57 39.45 58.21
N SER A 67 26.70 39.45 57.51
CA SER A 67 28.09 39.52 58.03
C SER A 67 28.72 38.32 58.79
N SER A 68 29.78 37.75 58.20
CA SER A 68 31.11 37.70 58.84
C SER A 68 32.24 37.39 57.83
N SER A 69 33.44 37.95 58.06
CA SER A 69 34.72 37.72 57.35
C SER A 69 35.86 37.87 58.37
N PRO A 70 36.99 37.13 58.28
CA PRO A 70 38.10 37.51 57.39
C PRO A 70 38.69 36.31 56.61
N LEU A 71 39.26 36.44 55.40
CA LEU A 71 40.48 37.17 54.98
C LEU A 71 41.80 36.63 55.58
N TYR A 72 42.68 36.15 54.70
CA TYR A 72 44.12 36.02 54.93
C TYR A 72 44.86 36.40 53.63
N SER A 73 45.80 37.34 53.72
CA SER A 73 46.64 37.80 52.60
C SER A 73 47.90 38.42 53.17
N PHE A 74 49.07 38.07 52.62
CA PHE A 74 50.37 38.62 53.04
C PHE A 74 51.25 38.91 51.83
N HIS A 75 52.03 39.99 51.92
CA HIS A 75 52.69 40.65 50.79
C HIS A 75 54.22 40.48 50.78
N PHE A 76 54.81 40.87 49.65
CA PHE A 76 56.25 40.97 49.39
C PHE A 76 56.96 42.05 50.23
N GLU A 77 58.26 41.88 50.47
CA GLU A 77 59.22 42.99 50.60
C GLU A 77 60.59 42.61 49.95
N LYS A 78 61.45 43.59 49.66
CA LYS A 78 62.67 43.46 48.82
C LYS A 78 63.77 44.50 49.18
N PRO A 79 65.04 44.08 49.35
CA PRO A 79 66.21 44.99 49.42
C PRO A 79 66.85 45.39 48.07
N VAL A 80 67.83 46.31 48.10
CA VAL A 80 68.40 47.08 46.97
C VAL A 80 69.96 47.06 46.99
N PRO A 81 70.69 47.27 45.86
CA PRO A 81 72.10 46.84 45.69
C PRO A 81 73.14 47.98 45.49
N PRO A 82 74.45 47.65 45.30
CA PRO A 82 75.50 48.55 44.80
C PRO A 82 75.94 48.30 43.32
N PRO A 83 76.70 49.23 42.66
CA PRO A 83 77.02 49.22 41.20
C PRO A 83 78.57 49.28 40.93
N PRO A 84 79.14 49.72 39.77
CA PRO A 84 78.64 50.04 38.41
C PRO A 84 79.49 49.43 37.23
N GLN A 85 79.38 50.02 36.01
CA GLN A 85 80.17 49.83 34.76
C GLN A 85 79.79 48.63 33.87
N HIS A 86 79.74 48.69 32.52
CA HIS A 86 79.86 49.74 31.48
C HIS A 86 79.35 49.14 30.11
N GLN A 87 79.12 49.81 28.95
CA GLN A 87 79.11 51.21 28.48
C GLN A 87 78.47 51.31 27.04
N ASN A 88 78.10 52.53 26.58
CA ASN A 88 77.78 52.99 25.19
C ASN A 88 76.41 52.66 24.53
N LYS A 89 75.92 53.65 23.77
CA LYS A 89 74.81 53.60 22.78
C LYS A 89 75.40 53.63 21.35
N PRO A 90 74.62 53.34 20.28
CA PRO A 90 74.07 54.46 19.48
C PRO A 90 72.64 54.24 18.92
N GLN A 91 72.23 55.11 17.99
CA GLN A 91 70.87 55.34 17.43
C GLN A 91 70.50 54.40 16.23
N PRO A 92 69.23 54.35 15.77
CA PRO A 92 68.75 53.31 14.85
C PRO A 92 69.04 53.57 13.36
N GLY A 93 69.09 52.48 12.59
CA GLY A 93 69.14 52.48 11.12
C GLY A 93 68.04 51.62 10.49
N THR A 94 67.52 52.05 9.33
CA THR A 94 66.38 51.43 8.62
C THR A 94 66.67 50.01 8.17
N TYR A 95 65.84 49.03 8.59
CA TYR A 95 65.94 47.64 8.12
C TYR A 95 64.93 47.35 7.01
N VAL A 96 65.43 47.09 5.80
CA VAL A 96 64.60 46.69 4.64
C VAL A 96 64.43 45.17 4.64
N VAL A 97 63.23 44.71 5.01
CA VAL A 97 62.90 43.27 5.00
C VAL A 97 62.70 42.79 3.56
N GLN A 98 63.71 42.18 2.96
CA GLN A 98 63.55 41.40 1.73
C GLN A 98 63.15 39.97 2.08
N VAL A 99 61.99 39.51 1.61
CA VAL A 99 61.49 38.14 1.81
C VAL A 99 61.80 37.30 0.57
N PRO A 100 62.67 36.27 0.65
CA PRO A 100 62.94 35.38 -0.48
C PRO A 100 61.69 34.58 -0.87
N LYS A 101 61.39 34.49 -2.17
CA LYS A 101 60.17 33.83 -2.69
C LYS A 101 60.28 32.30 -2.71
N ASP A 102 61.42 31.75 -2.36
CA ASP A 102 61.83 30.40 -2.73
C ASP A 102 61.41 29.33 -1.69
N LYS A 103 60.93 29.74 -0.51
CA LYS A 103 60.44 28.83 0.53
C LYS A 103 59.00 28.41 0.31
N VAL A 104 58.79 27.53 -0.68
CA VAL A 104 57.54 26.79 -0.84
C VAL A 104 57.36 25.82 0.34
N PHE A 105 56.58 26.23 1.35
CA PHE A 105 56.18 25.39 2.48
C PHE A 105 55.19 24.29 2.03
N ARG A 106 55.70 23.27 1.33
CA ARG A 106 54.94 22.08 0.91
C ARG A 106 54.96 20.93 1.93
N VAL A 107 55.29 21.24 3.17
CA VAL A 107 55.04 20.36 4.33
C VAL A 107 53.73 20.84 4.97
N PRO A 108 52.65 20.03 5.02
CA PRO A 108 51.46 20.42 5.75
C PRO A 108 51.82 20.59 7.24
N PRO A 109 51.29 21.63 7.94
CA PRO A 109 51.55 21.82 9.37
C PRO A 109 51.39 20.51 10.17
N PRO A 110 52.23 20.24 11.18
CA PRO A 110 52.25 18.94 11.88
C PRO A 110 50.90 18.62 12.56
N GLU A 111 50.14 19.65 12.91
CA GLU A 111 48.75 19.58 13.36
C GLU A 111 47.82 19.01 12.28
N ASN A 112 47.86 19.55 11.05
CA ASN A 112 47.11 19.04 9.90
C ASN A 112 47.52 17.62 9.52
N ALA A 113 48.81 17.27 9.65
CA ALA A 113 49.29 15.90 9.44
C ALA A 113 48.70 14.93 10.50
N ARG A 114 48.65 15.33 11.79
CA ARG A 114 47.95 14.57 12.83
C ARG A 114 46.45 14.46 12.56
N LEU A 115 45.81 15.54 12.13
CA LEU A 115 44.37 15.60 11.84
C LEU A 115 44.01 14.66 10.67
N PHE A 116 44.78 14.69 9.59
CA PHE A 116 44.65 13.75 8.47
C PHE A 116 44.87 12.29 8.91
N GLN A 117 45.86 12.01 9.77
CA GLN A 117 46.05 10.68 10.35
C GLN A 117 44.92 10.24 11.30
N HIS A 118 44.21 11.16 11.94
CA HIS A 118 43.02 10.85 12.74
C HIS A 118 41.80 10.59 11.86
N TYR A 119 41.54 11.43 10.85
CA TYR A 119 40.45 11.21 9.90
C TYR A 119 40.63 9.91 9.10
N THR A 120 41.83 9.65 8.57
CA THR A 120 42.12 8.38 7.86
C THR A 120 42.04 7.17 8.78
N ARG A 121 42.51 7.22 10.03
CA ARG A 121 42.31 6.12 11.01
C ARG A 121 40.84 5.91 11.34
N ARG A 122 40.04 6.98 11.49
CA ARG A 122 38.59 6.90 11.76
C ARG A 122 37.82 6.37 10.54
N ALA A 123 38.23 6.74 9.33
CA ALA A 123 37.71 6.19 8.08
C ALA A 123 38.06 4.70 7.93
N LYS A 124 39.32 4.29 8.18
CA LYS A 124 39.75 2.89 8.09
C LYS A 124 39.07 2.00 9.14
N ARG A 125 38.75 2.53 10.33
CA ARG A 125 37.90 1.84 11.33
C ARG A 125 36.43 1.72 10.89
N ARG A 126 35.86 2.75 10.23
CA ARG A 126 34.50 2.68 9.63
C ARG A 126 34.43 1.72 8.43
N ALA A 127 35.51 1.59 7.67
CA ALA A 127 35.69 0.60 6.61
C ALA A 127 36.00 -0.82 7.15
N GLY A 128 36.00 -1.02 8.47
CA GLY A 128 36.08 -2.33 9.11
C GLY A 128 34.76 -3.09 8.97
N CYS A 129 34.54 -3.72 7.81
CA CYS A 129 33.29 -4.34 7.34
C CYS A 129 32.73 -5.50 8.21
N SER A 130 32.34 -5.22 9.45
CA SER A 130 31.48 -6.12 10.25
C SER A 130 30.03 -6.02 9.78
N CYS A 131 29.45 -4.80 9.77
CA CYS A 131 28.09 -4.54 9.32
C CYS A 131 27.83 -5.02 7.88
N LEU A 132 28.72 -4.74 6.92
CA LEU A 132 28.55 -5.18 5.54
C LEU A 132 28.56 -6.72 5.40
N ARG A 133 29.34 -7.44 6.21
CA ARG A 133 29.30 -8.92 6.21
C ARG A 133 28.03 -9.44 6.87
N ALA A 134 27.59 -8.84 7.98
CA ALA A 134 26.31 -9.17 8.61
C ALA A 134 25.11 -8.92 7.68
N CYS A 135 25.08 -7.78 6.97
CA CYS A 135 24.05 -7.47 5.98
C CYS A 135 24.07 -8.43 4.78
N LEU A 136 25.26 -8.86 4.31
CA LEU A 136 25.37 -9.88 3.26
C LEU A 136 24.87 -11.26 3.74
N TYR A 137 25.23 -11.70 4.94
CA TYR A 137 24.70 -12.95 5.50
C TYR A 137 23.18 -12.89 5.71
N LEU A 138 22.64 -11.75 6.18
CA LEU A 138 21.21 -11.54 6.33
C LEU A 138 20.50 -11.51 4.97
N ALA A 139 21.07 -10.87 3.95
CA ALA A 139 20.52 -10.88 2.59
C ALA A 139 20.52 -12.30 1.99
N VAL A 140 21.58 -13.08 2.20
CA VAL A 140 21.65 -14.50 1.77
C VAL A 140 20.67 -15.37 2.56
N ALA A 141 20.47 -15.12 3.85
CA ALA A 141 19.47 -15.81 4.67
C ALA A 141 18.03 -15.50 4.21
N LEU A 142 17.72 -14.23 3.92
CA LEU A 142 16.42 -13.84 3.37
C LEU A 142 16.20 -14.40 1.96
N LEU A 143 17.22 -14.40 1.10
CA LEU A 143 17.12 -14.95 -0.26
C LEU A 143 16.95 -16.47 -0.24
N SER A 144 17.70 -17.19 0.59
CA SER A 144 17.53 -18.65 0.74
C SER A 144 16.17 -19.01 1.36
N LEU A 145 15.69 -18.24 2.35
CA LEU A 145 14.32 -18.37 2.87
C LEU A 145 13.27 -18.13 1.77
N ALA A 146 13.43 -17.09 0.94
CA ALA A 146 12.53 -16.80 -0.17
C ALA A 146 12.53 -17.94 -1.22
N VAL A 147 13.70 -18.51 -1.53
CA VAL A 147 13.82 -19.67 -2.43
C VAL A 147 13.15 -20.91 -1.83
N LEU A 148 13.31 -21.18 -0.53
CA LEU A 148 12.65 -22.29 0.16
C LEU A 148 11.12 -22.13 0.19
N LEU A 149 10.62 -20.91 0.45
CA LEU A 149 9.19 -20.60 0.39
C LEU A 149 8.64 -20.75 -1.04
N ALA A 150 9.34 -20.25 -2.05
CA ALA A 150 8.96 -20.42 -3.46
C ALA A 150 8.94 -21.89 -3.88
N ALA A 151 9.92 -22.69 -3.43
CA ALA A 151 9.97 -24.13 -3.68
C ALA A 151 8.81 -24.86 -2.98
N ALA A 152 8.46 -24.49 -1.74
CA ALA A 152 7.33 -25.07 -1.01
C ALA A 152 5.98 -24.75 -1.70
N VAL A 153 5.76 -23.48 -2.11
CA VAL A 153 4.57 -23.07 -2.87
C VAL A 153 4.51 -23.79 -4.21
N GLY A 154 5.63 -23.90 -4.92
CA GLY A 154 5.75 -24.65 -6.17
C GLY A 154 5.43 -26.14 -6.00
N ALA A 155 5.91 -26.78 -4.93
CA ALA A 155 5.61 -28.17 -4.62
C ALA A 155 4.10 -28.39 -4.33
N VAL A 156 3.47 -27.50 -3.55
CA VAL A 156 2.02 -27.54 -3.31
C VAL A 156 1.24 -27.35 -4.64
N TYR A 157 1.63 -26.38 -5.46
CA TYR A 157 1.01 -26.16 -6.77
C TYR A 157 1.15 -27.38 -7.69
N LEU A 158 2.32 -28.04 -7.72
CA LEU A 158 2.56 -29.25 -8.52
C LEU A 158 1.88 -30.51 -7.95
N ALA A 159 1.62 -30.58 -6.65
CA ALA A 159 0.96 -31.73 -5.99
C ALA A 159 -0.56 -31.72 -6.14
N PHE A 160 -1.18 -30.53 -6.11
CA PHE A 160 -2.62 -30.33 -6.24
C PHE A 160 -3.06 -29.94 -7.66
N LYS A 161 -2.21 -29.28 -8.45
CA LYS A 161 -2.46 -28.77 -9.81
C LYS A 161 -3.83 -28.10 -9.96
N PRO A 162 -4.11 -27.04 -9.16
CA PRO A 162 -5.42 -26.41 -9.15
C PRO A 162 -5.75 -25.85 -10.53
N ARG A 163 -6.92 -26.24 -11.07
CA ARG A 163 -7.52 -25.73 -12.31
C ARG A 163 -8.78 -24.93 -12.00
N GLN A 164 -9.16 -24.02 -12.88
CA GLN A 164 -10.44 -23.32 -12.76
C GLN A 164 -11.59 -24.32 -13.05
N PRO A 165 -12.65 -24.37 -12.24
CA PRO A 165 -13.85 -25.15 -12.57
C PRO A 165 -14.49 -24.63 -13.87
N ALA A 166 -15.05 -25.54 -14.67
CA ALA A 166 -15.80 -25.14 -15.86
C ALA A 166 -17.22 -24.74 -15.48
N TYR A 167 -17.77 -23.69 -16.09
CA TYR A 167 -19.13 -23.22 -15.82
C TYR A 167 -19.94 -23.16 -17.12
N THR A 168 -21.10 -23.80 -17.14
CA THR A 168 -22.04 -23.75 -18.26
C THR A 168 -23.42 -23.28 -17.80
N VAL A 169 -24.04 -22.40 -18.59
CA VAL A 169 -25.43 -21.98 -18.38
C VAL A 169 -26.32 -23.00 -19.07
N VAL A 170 -27.12 -23.72 -18.28
CA VAL A 170 -28.01 -24.80 -18.73
C VAL A 170 -29.33 -24.24 -19.24
N SER A 171 -29.88 -23.25 -18.54
CA SER A 171 -31.09 -22.52 -18.94
C SER A 171 -31.12 -21.12 -18.33
N LEU A 172 -31.86 -20.21 -18.96
CA LEU A 172 -32.08 -18.85 -18.49
C LEU A 172 -33.57 -18.51 -18.59
N ALA A 173 -34.14 -18.06 -17.48
CA ALA A 173 -35.50 -17.55 -17.42
C ALA A 173 -35.47 -16.03 -17.20
N VAL A 174 -36.10 -15.29 -18.11
CA VAL A 174 -36.33 -13.85 -18.02
C VAL A 174 -37.80 -13.61 -17.68
N SER A 175 -38.07 -12.67 -16.78
CA SER A 175 -39.42 -12.35 -16.27
C SER A 175 -39.53 -10.87 -15.95
N GLY A 176 -40.76 -10.35 -15.82
CA GLY A 176 -41.01 -8.94 -15.46
C GLY A 176 -40.66 -7.89 -16.53
N LEU A 177 -40.21 -8.33 -17.72
CA LEU A 177 -39.91 -7.49 -18.90
C LEU A 177 -40.93 -7.64 -20.03
N ALA A 178 -41.91 -8.52 -19.88
CA ALA A 178 -42.97 -8.74 -20.87
C ALA A 178 -43.74 -7.43 -21.13
N GLY A 179 -43.84 -7.04 -22.40
CA GLY A 179 -44.53 -5.80 -22.79
C GLY A 179 -43.68 -4.52 -22.71
N VAL A 180 -42.35 -4.60 -22.53
CA VAL A 180 -41.45 -3.42 -22.54
C VAL A 180 -41.61 -2.55 -23.80
N GLY A 181 -41.89 -3.18 -24.95
CA GLY A 181 -42.15 -2.51 -26.23
C GLY A 181 -43.55 -1.91 -26.40
N ASN A 182 -44.46 -2.06 -25.43
CA ASN A 182 -45.78 -1.44 -25.47
C ASN A 182 -45.67 -0.01 -24.92
N ALA A 183 -45.63 0.98 -25.82
CA ALA A 183 -45.53 2.41 -25.46
C ALA A 183 -46.60 2.87 -24.46
N SER A 184 -47.79 2.27 -24.50
CA SER A 184 -48.92 2.54 -23.59
C SER A 184 -48.73 2.07 -22.14
N ALA A 185 -47.59 1.46 -21.79
CA ALA A 185 -47.31 0.94 -20.46
C ALA A 185 -46.16 1.71 -19.74
N PRO A 186 -46.36 2.98 -19.33
CA PRO A 186 -45.33 3.80 -18.66
C PRO A 186 -45.01 3.35 -17.22
N GLY A 187 -45.61 2.26 -16.75
CA GLY A 187 -45.33 1.68 -15.44
C GLY A 187 -43.86 1.26 -15.26
N ALA A 188 -43.42 1.22 -14.00
CA ALA A 188 -42.11 0.73 -13.63
C ALA A 188 -42.09 -0.81 -13.65
N LEU A 189 -41.07 -1.40 -14.25
CA LEU A 189 -40.93 -2.84 -14.42
C LEU A 189 -40.15 -3.47 -13.26
N SER A 190 -40.37 -4.76 -13.01
CA SER A 190 -39.68 -5.52 -11.97
C SER A 190 -39.02 -6.75 -12.58
N PRO A 191 -37.91 -6.57 -13.32
CA PRO A 191 -37.26 -7.63 -14.07
C PRO A 191 -36.71 -8.72 -13.13
N GLY A 192 -36.85 -9.98 -13.53
CA GLY A 192 -36.34 -11.12 -12.78
C GLY A 192 -35.57 -12.07 -13.68
N PHE A 193 -34.33 -12.36 -13.33
CA PHE A 193 -33.45 -13.28 -14.05
C PHE A 193 -33.15 -14.49 -13.16
N ALA A 194 -33.36 -15.69 -13.69
CA ALA A 194 -32.95 -16.94 -13.04
C ALA A 194 -32.14 -17.79 -14.02
N ALA A 195 -30.86 -18.00 -13.72
CA ALA A 195 -29.93 -18.77 -14.54
C ALA A 195 -29.62 -20.10 -13.85
N THR A 196 -29.93 -21.21 -14.50
CA THR A 196 -29.48 -22.54 -14.08
C THR A 196 -28.04 -22.72 -14.53
N VAL A 197 -27.11 -22.81 -13.59
CA VAL A 197 -25.68 -22.91 -13.87
C VAL A 197 -25.17 -24.26 -13.37
N ARG A 198 -24.41 -24.95 -14.22
CA ARG A 198 -23.64 -26.14 -13.89
C ARG A 198 -22.19 -25.71 -13.67
N ALA A 199 -21.70 -25.84 -12.45
CA ALA A 199 -20.27 -25.77 -12.13
C ALA A 199 -19.69 -27.19 -12.14
N ASP A 200 -18.57 -27.38 -12.82
CA ASP A 200 -17.95 -28.68 -13.07
C ASP A 200 -16.50 -28.67 -12.58
N ASN A 201 -16.24 -29.38 -11.48
CA ASN A 201 -14.95 -29.46 -10.80
C ASN A 201 -14.22 -30.79 -11.11
N SER A 202 -14.68 -31.54 -12.13
CA SER A 202 -14.11 -32.82 -12.58
C SER A 202 -12.60 -32.76 -12.85
N ALA A 203 -12.10 -31.62 -13.35
CA ALA A 203 -10.69 -31.38 -13.62
C ALA A 203 -9.79 -31.31 -12.36
N ASN A 204 -10.37 -31.22 -11.16
CA ASN A 204 -9.71 -31.05 -9.87
C ASN A 204 -9.92 -32.26 -8.93
N GLY A 205 -9.26 -33.38 -9.20
CA GLY A 205 -9.36 -34.60 -8.37
C GLY A 205 -8.84 -34.48 -6.91
N LYS A 206 -8.28 -33.32 -6.50
CA LYS A 206 -7.74 -33.09 -5.15
C LYS A 206 -8.12 -31.73 -4.52
N VAL A 207 -8.86 -30.87 -5.24
CA VAL A 207 -9.13 -29.49 -4.81
C VAL A 207 -10.64 -29.27 -4.72
N GLY A 208 -11.12 -28.99 -3.52
CA GLY A 208 -12.49 -28.53 -3.30
C GLY A 208 -12.60 -27.01 -3.44
N VAL A 209 -13.81 -26.51 -3.69
CA VAL A 209 -14.07 -25.08 -3.89
C VAL A 209 -15.25 -24.66 -3.01
N HIS A 210 -15.04 -23.67 -2.14
CA HIS A 210 -16.11 -23.00 -1.39
C HIS A 210 -16.47 -21.70 -2.09
N TYR A 211 -17.75 -21.49 -2.31
CA TYR A 211 -18.32 -20.25 -2.82
C TYR A 211 -19.00 -19.54 -1.65
N ASP A 212 -18.44 -18.42 -1.19
CA ASP A 212 -19.04 -17.63 -0.12
C ASP A 212 -20.19 -16.78 -0.69
N GLY A 213 -21.41 -16.95 -0.17
CA GLY A 213 -22.53 -16.08 -0.55
C GLY A 213 -22.42 -14.66 0.04
N ALA A 214 -21.81 -14.53 1.22
CA ALA A 214 -21.55 -13.24 1.85
C ALA A 214 -20.45 -12.49 1.09
N GLY A 215 -20.72 -11.23 0.69
CA GLY A 215 -19.82 -10.46 -0.17
C GLY A 215 -19.86 -10.85 -1.65
N SER A 216 -20.77 -11.74 -2.05
CA SER A 216 -21.05 -12.00 -3.47
C SER A 216 -22.07 -11.02 -4.04
N ARG A 217 -22.01 -10.78 -5.36
CA ARG A 217 -22.98 -9.98 -6.12
C ARG A 217 -23.18 -10.58 -7.51
N VAL A 218 -24.42 -10.58 -7.97
CA VAL A 218 -24.82 -10.85 -9.37
C VAL A 218 -25.64 -9.65 -9.83
N ALA A 219 -25.08 -8.85 -10.73
CA ALA A 219 -25.74 -7.69 -11.33
C ALA A 219 -26.04 -7.97 -12.82
N VAL A 220 -27.21 -7.54 -13.28
CA VAL A 220 -27.61 -7.57 -14.70
C VAL A 220 -27.97 -6.17 -15.12
N SER A 221 -27.42 -5.69 -16.24
CA SER A 221 -27.65 -4.37 -16.81
C SER A 221 -27.89 -4.40 -18.32
N TYR A 222 -28.48 -3.33 -18.84
CA TYR A 222 -28.77 -3.10 -20.26
C TYR A 222 -28.39 -1.65 -20.60
N GLU A 223 -27.48 -1.43 -21.56
CA GLU A 223 -27.00 -0.09 -21.95
C GLU A 223 -26.58 0.76 -20.72
N GLY A 224 -25.93 0.13 -19.74
CA GLY A 224 -25.51 0.73 -18.47
C GLY A 224 -26.61 0.90 -17.40
N VAL A 225 -27.89 0.72 -17.72
CA VAL A 225 -28.99 0.74 -16.75
C VAL A 225 -28.99 -0.55 -15.94
N SER A 226 -28.86 -0.47 -14.62
CA SER A 226 -28.99 -1.65 -13.74
C SER A 226 -30.42 -2.17 -13.77
N LEU A 227 -30.59 -3.42 -14.20
CA LEU A 227 -31.90 -4.08 -14.27
C LEU A 227 -32.18 -4.87 -13.01
N ALA A 228 -31.22 -5.68 -12.56
CA ALA A 228 -31.46 -6.64 -11.49
C ALA A 228 -30.19 -6.91 -10.68
N ASP A 229 -30.38 -7.07 -9.37
CA ASP A 229 -29.33 -7.38 -8.41
C ASP A 229 -29.66 -8.68 -7.65
N GLY A 230 -28.63 -9.35 -7.15
CA GLY A 230 -28.76 -10.64 -6.46
C GLY A 230 -27.46 -11.09 -5.80
N ALA A 231 -27.56 -12.18 -5.04
CA ALA A 231 -26.41 -12.85 -4.42
C ALA A 231 -26.13 -14.19 -5.11
N TRP A 232 -24.87 -14.61 -5.11
CA TRP A 232 -24.49 -15.95 -5.52
C TRP A 232 -24.86 -16.96 -4.42
N PRO A 233 -25.40 -18.14 -4.74
CA PRO A 233 -25.70 -19.15 -3.73
C PRO A 233 -24.41 -19.63 -3.06
N ALA A 234 -24.42 -19.70 -1.73
CA ALA A 234 -23.31 -20.28 -0.97
C ALA A 234 -23.34 -21.81 -1.08
N PHE A 235 -22.25 -22.43 -1.52
CA PHE A 235 -22.12 -23.89 -1.54
C PHE A 235 -20.65 -24.35 -1.50
N TYR A 236 -20.45 -25.61 -1.13
CA TYR A 236 -19.18 -26.32 -1.27
C TYR A 236 -19.25 -27.30 -2.44
N GLN A 237 -18.21 -27.31 -3.27
CA GLN A 237 -18.00 -28.28 -4.32
C GLN A 237 -16.78 -29.12 -3.99
N ALA A 238 -17.02 -30.41 -3.71
CA ALA A 238 -15.96 -31.38 -3.43
C ALA A 238 -15.03 -31.59 -4.65
N PRO A 239 -13.80 -32.12 -4.44
CA PRO A 239 -12.92 -32.52 -5.54
C PRO A 239 -13.63 -33.41 -6.55
N GLY A 240 -13.46 -33.14 -7.84
CA GLY A 240 -14.09 -33.90 -8.93
C GLY A 240 -15.62 -33.71 -9.10
N ASN A 241 -16.31 -33.06 -8.16
CA ASN A 241 -17.77 -33.03 -8.13
C ASN A 241 -18.39 -32.05 -9.15
N ILE A 242 -19.66 -32.24 -9.49
CA ILE A 242 -20.42 -31.41 -10.43
C ILE A 242 -21.68 -30.91 -9.73
N THR A 243 -21.84 -29.60 -9.62
CA THR A 243 -22.94 -28.96 -8.90
C THR A 243 -23.81 -28.16 -9.86
N VAL A 244 -25.12 -28.39 -9.85
CA VAL A 244 -26.10 -27.56 -10.58
C VAL A 244 -26.89 -26.74 -9.58
N PHE A 245 -26.97 -25.43 -9.81
CA PHE A 245 -27.68 -24.47 -8.94
C PHE A 245 -28.39 -23.40 -9.79
N VAL A 246 -29.28 -22.63 -9.16
CA VAL A 246 -29.99 -21.52 -9.81
C VAL A 246 -29.53 -20.20 -9.19
N ALA A 247 -28.73 -19.44 -9.93
CA ALA A 247 -28.42 -18.05 -9.59
C ALA A 247 -29.64 -17.17 -9.92
N LYS A 248 -29.97 -16.22 -9.05
CA LYS A 248 -31.17 -15.38 -9.16
C LYS A 248 -30.82 -13.91 -8.91
N ALA A 249 -31.23 -13.04 -9.82
CA ALA A 249 -31.19 -11.59 -9.66
C ALA A 249 -32.59 -11.00 -9.91
N LYS A 250 -32.95 -9.95 -9.17
CA LYS A 250 -34.23 -9.24 -9.32
C LYS A 250 -34.03 -7.73 -9.29
N GLY A 251 -34.82 -7.03 -10.08
CA GLY A 251 -35.05 -5.59 -9.98
C GLY A 251 -36.47 -5.30 -9.53
N THR A 252 -36.66 -4.12 -8.95
CA THR A 252 -37.96 -3.64 -8.49
C THR A 252 -38.09 -2.16 -8.85
N GLY A 253 -39.14 -1.80 -9.61
CA GLY A 253 -39.42 -0.40 -9.93
C GLY A 253 -38.47 0.23 -10.96
N ILE A 254 -37.83 -0.56 -11.81
CA ILE A 254 -36.94 -0.08 -12.88
C ILE A 254 -37.77 0.71 -13.91
N ARG A 255 -37.33 1.94 -14.21
CA ARG A 255 -37.96 2.80 -15.22
C ARG A 255 -37.01 2.95 -16.41
N PHE A 256 -37.49 2.53 -17.57
CA PHE A 256 -36.79 2.69 -18.84
C PHE A 256 -37.26 3.95 -19.57
N SER A 257 -36.33 4.67 -20.21
CA SER A 257 -36.68 5.71 -21.18
C SER A 257 -37.37 5.14 -22.42
N GLU A 258 -38.04 6.00 -23.18
CA GLU A 258 -38.64 5.63 -24.47
C GLU A 258 -37.60 5.06 -25.45
N ARG A 259 -36.36 5.56 -25.42
CA ARG A 259 -35.26 5.07 -26.25
C ARG A 259 -34.84 3.65 -25.87
N GLU A 260 -34.63 3.38 -24.58
CA GLU A 260 -34.30 2.03 -24.10
C GLU A 260 -35.42 1.03 -24.42
N ARG A 261 -36.68 1.42 -24.22
CA ARG A 261 -37.86 0.60 -24.59
C ARG A 261 -37.88 0.28 -26.08
N GLY A 262 -37.69 1.29 -26.93
CA GLY A 262 -37.64 1.14 -28.38
C GLY A 262 -36.49 0.24 -28.84
N GLN A 263 -35.30 0.42 -28.29
CA GLN A 263 -34.13 -0.41 -28.55
C GLN A 263 -34.35 -1.86 -28.10
N MET A 264 -34.83 -2.08 -26.88
CA MET A 264 -35.05 -3.42 -26.32
C MET A 264 -36.14 -4.18 -27.10
N ALA A 265 -37.19 -3.48 -27.52
CA ALA A 265 -38.24 -4.04 -28.38
C ALA A 265 -37.74 -4.35 -29.81
N ALA A 266 -36.84 -3.53 -30.36
CA ALA A 266 -36.19 -3.82 -31.64
C ALA A 266 -35.24 -5.03 -31.52
N ALA A 267 -34.48 -5.11 -30.44
CA ALA A 267 -33.57 -6.23 -30.17
C ALA A 267 -34.33 -7.56 -29.93
N GLU A 268 -35.51 -7.51 -29.31
CA GLU A 268 -36.38 -8.69 -29.17
C GLU A 268 -36.99 -9.12 -30.51
N ARG A 269 -37.38 -8.18 -31.38
CA ARG A 269 -37.80 -8.48 -32.77
C ARG A 269 -36.68 -9.13 -33.59
N LEU A 270 -35.43 -8.70 -33.37
CA LEU A 270 -34.22 -9.29 -33.94
C LEU A 270 -33.77 -10.59 -33.26
N ARG A 271 -34.46 -11.02 -32.19
CA ARG A 271 -34.13 -12.18 -31.34
C ARG A 271 -32.70 -12.17 -30.80
N SER A 272 -32.23 -11.01 -30.38
CA SER A 272 -30.89 -10.82 -29.82
C SER A 272 -30.88 -9.61 -28.88
N VAL A 273 -31.54 -9.72 -27.72
CA VAL A 273 -31.48 -8.69 -26.67
C VAL A 273 -30.15 -8.82 -25.91
N PRO A 274 -29.25 -7.83 -25.96
CA PRO A 274 -28.01 -7.85 -25.20
C PRO A 274 -28.26 -7.58 -23.71
N PHE A 275 -27.45 -8.18 -22.84
CA PHE A 275 -27.36 -7.90 -21.41
C PHE A 275 -25.91 -8.01 -20.97
N ASP A 276 -25.48 -7.06 -20.14
CA ASP A 276 -24.23 -7.13 -19.40
C ASP A 276 -24.48 -7.76 -18.03
N VAL A 277 -23.65 -8.71 -17.63
CA VAL A 277 -23.78 -9.41 -16.35
C VAL A 277 -22.43 -9.39 -15.62
N ASP A 278 -22.38 -8.62 -14.53
CA ASP A 278 -21.23 -8.49 -13.63
C ASP A 278 -21.45 -9.39 -12.41
N ILE A 279 -20.58 -10.39 -12.24
CA ILE A 279 -20.62 -11.38 -11.16
C ILE A 279 -19.36 -11.22 -10.32
N THR A 280 -19.48 -11.06 -9.01
CA THR A 280 -18.37 -11.14 -8.06
C THR A 280 -18.69 -12.21 -7.02
N VAL A 281 -17.78 -13.18 -6.82
CA VAL A 281 -17.92 -14.24 -5.81
C VAL A 281 -16.61 -14.39 -5.05
N PRO A 282 -16.58 -14.27 -3.72
CA PRO A 282 -15.43 -14.68 -2.91
C PRO A 282 -15.33 -16.20 -2.91
N VAL A 283 -14.21 -16.72 -3.41
CA VAL A 283 -13.95 -18.16 -3.55
C VAL A 283 -12.79 -18.56 -2.64
N ARG A 284 -12.92 -19.69 -1.95
CA ARG A 284 -11.83 -20.32 -1.17
C ARG A 284 -11.54 -21.71 -1.72
N LEU A 285 -10.27 -22.02 -1.95
CA LEU A 285 -9.86 -23.38 -2.29
C LEU A 285 -9.73 -24.21 -1.01
N GLN A 286 -10.02 -25.50 -1.11
CA GLN A 286 -9.74 -26.49 -0.08
C GLN A 286 -8.74 -27.52 -0.62
N LEU A 287 -7.52 -27.47 -0.09
CA LEU A 287 -6.40 -28.33 -0.41
C LEU A 287 -6.29 -29.41 0.68
N GLY A 288 -7.11 -30.47 0.54
CA GLY A 288 -7.28 -31.47 1.59
C GLY A 288 -7.90 -30.87 2.86
N GLY A 289 -7.16 -30.86 3.97
CA GLY A 289 -7.59 -30.24 5.22
C GLY A 289 -7.44 -28.71 5.28
N LEU A 290 -6.59 -28.12 4.44
CA LEU A 290 -6.30 -26.69 4.48
C LEU A 290 -7.27 -25.88 3.59
N ARG A 291 -7.87 -24.83 4.14
CA ARG A 291 -8.70 -23.86 3.39
C ARG A 291 -7.90 -22.57 3.16
N THR A 292 -7.93 -22.02 1.95
CA THR A 292 -7.26 -20.74 1.64
C THR A 292 -8.04 -19.55 2.20
N TRP A 293 -7.41 -18.37 2.13
CA TRP A 293 -8.15 -17.10 2.20
C TRP A 293 -9.16 -16.99 1.04
N ALA A 294 -10.13 -16.09 1.17
CA ALA A 294 -11.09 -15.80 0.11
C ALA A 294 -10.46 -14.89 -0.94
N VAL A 295 -10.56 -15.29 -2.20
CA VAL A 295 -10.17 -14.47 -3.36
C VAL A 295 -11.45 -14.08 -4.11
N PRO A 296 -11.75 -12.78 -4.26
CA PRO A 296 -12.91 -12.34 -5.04
C PRO A 296 -12.65 -12.59 -6.53
N VAL A 297 -13.38 -13.53 -7.11
CA VAL A 297 -13.41 -13.77 -8.55
C VAL A 297 -14.45 -12.84 -9.15
N THR A 298 -14.05 -11.98 -10.08
CA THR A 298 -14.97 -11.13 -10.84
C THR A 298 -15.07 -11.62 -12.28
N VAL A 299 -16.28 -11.85 -12.76
CA VAL A 299 -16.58 -12.24 -14.14
C VAL A 299 -17.48 -11.17 -14.74
N ARG A 300 -17.11 -10.66 -15.92
CA ARG A 300 -17.95 -9.77 -16.72
C ARG A 300 -18.40 -10.52 -17.97
N CYS A 301 -19.69 -10.54 -18.25
CA CYS A 301 -20.24 -11.25 -19.40
C CYS A 301 -21.18 -10.35 -20.20
N ALA A 302 -20.83 -10.09 -21.46
CA ALA A 302 -21.79 -9.61 -22.46
C ALA A 302 -22.47 -10.83 -23.09
N MET A 303 -23.80 -10.93 -22.98
CA MET A 303 -24.59 -12.04 -23.50
C MET A 303 -25.83 -11.55 -24.24
N ALA A 304 -26.28 -12.27 -25.26
CA ALA A 304 -27.55 -11.98 -25.93
C ALA A 304 -28.55 -13.12 -25.72
N VAL A 305 -29.83 -12.79 -25.59
CA VAL A 305 -30.94 -13.76 -25.47
C VAL A 305 -31.94 -13.62 -26.61
N ASP A 306 -32.63 -14.72 -26.95
CA ASP A 306 -33.59 -14.71 -28.07
C ASP A 306 -34.92 -14.01 -27.75
N ARG A 307 -35.36 -14.02 -26.48
CA ARG A 307 -36.68 -13.53 -26.01
C ARG A 307 -36.64 -13.10 -24.54
N LEU A 308 -37.53 -12.19 -24.14
CA LEU A 308 -37.72 -11.74 -22.75
C LEU A 308 -38.71 -12.63 -21.98
N ALA A 309 -38.51 -13.94 -22.04
CA ALA A 309 -39.43 -14.96 -21.53
C ALA A 309 -38.76 -15.99 -20.60
N ALA A 310 -39.57 -16.78 -19.90
CA ALA A 310 -39.12 -17.80 -18.96
C ALA A 310 -38.35 -18.98 -19.60
N SER A 311 -38.37 -19.10 -20.93
CA SER A 311 -37.67 -20.10 -21.72
C SER A 311 -36.64 -19.47 -22.69
N ALA A 312 -35.98 -18.40 -22.26
CA ALA A 312 -35.01 -17.67 -23.08
C ALA A 312 -33.79 -18.53 -23.45
N LYS A 313 -33.43 -18.54 -24.72
CA LYS A 313 -32.19 -19.16 -25.22
C LYS A 313 -31.09 -18.13 -25.32
N MET A 314 -29.91 -18.45 -24.78
CA MET A 314 -28.68 -17.67 -24.99
C MET A 314 -28.22 -17.83 -26.45
N VAL A 315 -28.09 -16.70 -27.16
CA VAL A 315 -27.73 -16.60 -28.58
C VAL A 315 -26.24 -16.34 -28.74
N SER A 316 -25.67 -15.46 -27.92
CA SER A 316 -24.24 -15.17 -27.87
C SER A 316 -23.76 -14.96 -26.43
N ARG A 317 -22.46 -15.14 -26.21
CA ARG A 317 -21.79 -14.98 -24.91
C ARG A 317 -20.32 -14.66 -25.13
N SER A 318 -19.85 -13.54 -24.61
CA SER A 318 -18.44 -13.23 -24.41
C SER A 318 -18.22 -12.91 -22.94
N CYS A 319 -17.16 -13.42 -22.32
CA CYS A 319 -16.88 -13.15 -20.91
C CYS A 319 -15.39 -12.97 -20.62
N ASP A 320 -15.09 -12.00 -19.77
CA ASP A 320 -13.79 -11.72 -19.19
C ASP A 320 -13.78 -12.18 -17.72
N VAL A 321 -12.69 -12.81 -17.27
CA VAL A 321 -12.55 -13.40 -15.93
C VAL A 321 -11.34 -12.79 -15.25
N LYS A 322 -11.58 -11.98 -14.22
CA LYS A 322 -10.53 -11.31 -13.43
C LYS A 322 -10.43 -11.97 -12.08
N VAL A 323 -9.28 -12.59 -11.82
CA VAL A 323 -8.91 -13.11 -10.51
C VAL A 323 -7.69 -12.33 -9.99
N PRO A 324 -7.80 -11.59 -8.88
CA PRO A 324 -6.66 -10.87 -8.34
C PRO A 324 -5.65 -11.87 -7.75
N PHE A 325 -4.37 -11.65 -8.04
CA PHE A 325 -3.21 -12.39 -7.52
C PHE A 325 -3.10 -13.89 -7.87
N LEU A 326 -4.10 -14.51 -8.50
CA LEU A 326 -4.04 -15.91 -8.97
C LEU A 326 -4.01 -15.98 -10.50
N PHE A 327 -2.82 -16.26 -11.05
CA PHE A 327 -2.64 -16.62 -12.45
C PHE A 327 -3.14 -18.05 -12.72
N TRP A 328 -4.45 -18.22 -12.78
CA TRP A 328 -5.05 -19.42 -13.37
C TRP A 328 -4.73 -19.40 -14.87
N ARG A 329 -4.03 -20.44 -15.33
CA ARG A 329 -3.69 -20.60 -16.75
C ARG A 329 -4.80 -21.42 -17.43
N ASN A 330 -5.41 -20.82 -18.45
CA ASN A 330 -6.29 -21.51 -19.42
C ASN A 330 -5.54 -22.66 -20.11
#